data_AF-A0A919J4S1-F1
#
_entry.id   AF-A0A919J4S1-F1
#
_cell.length_a   1.000
_cell.length_b   1.000
_cell.length_c   1.000
_cell.angle_alpha   90.00
_cell.angle_beta   90.00
_cell.angle_gamma   90.00
#
_symmetry.space_group_name_H-M   'P 1'
#
loop_
_entity.id
_entity.type
_entity.pdbx_description
1 polymer ?
#
loop_
_entity_poly.entity_id
_entity_poly.type
_entity_poly.pdbx_seq_one_letter_code
_entity_poly.pdbx_strand_id
1 'polypeptide(L)'
;MSLLDPGMDLTLRPMKYPQFFDRFKDAIKNTWTVEEVDLHTDLADLGKLSAAEQHLVSRLVAFFATGDTIVANNLVLNLYQHVNSPEGRLYLSRQLFEEAVHVQFYLNLLDTYVPDADQRAAAFAAVDNIPSIARKAEFCFKWIDSIFEMRTLESRADRKKFLLNLICFAACIEGLFFYGAFAYVYFLRSRGLLHGLASGTNWVFRDESMHMAFAFDVVDTVRREEPDLFDEQMREQVRDMLAEAVECEVQFAEDLLEQGVSGMSPADMREYLQHVADRRLAVLGLEPMYDSKNPFAFMELQDVQELSNFFERRVSAYQVGVTGTVRFDDDF
;
A
#
# COMPACT_ATOMS: atom_id res chain seq x y z
N MET A 1 -1.35 10.21 29.85
CA MET A 1 -1.95 9.20 28.98
C MET A 1 -1.02 9.03 27.79
N SER A 2 -0.43 7.85 27.58
CA SER A 2 0.35 7.53 26.38
C SER A 2 -0.58 7.25 25.19
N LEU A 3 -0.02 7.13 23.99
CA LEU A 3 -0.77 6.82 22.76
C LEU A 3 -1.52 5.50 22.82
N LEU A 4 -1.01 4.54 23.59
CA LEU A 4 -1.55 3.18 23.72
C LEU A 4 -2.33 2.94 25.01
N ASP A 5 -2.50 3.97 25.85
CA ASP A 5 -3.36 3.85 27.01
C ASP A 5 -4.81 3.63 26.56
N PRO A 6 -5.50 2.58 27.04
CA PRO A 6 -6.85 2.27 26.63
C PRO A 6 -7.83 3.42 26.86
N GLY A 7 -8.85 3.49 26.01
CA GLY A 7 -9.94 4.45 26.14
C GLY A 7 -10.22 5.20 24.85
N MET A 8 -10.90 6.33 25.00
CA MET A 8 -11.31 7.18 23.89
C MET A 8 -11.00 8.64 24.24
N ASP A 9 -9.80 9.09 23.90
CA ASP A 9 -9.47 10.51 23.96
C ASP A 9 -10.24 11.24 22.84
N LEU A 10 -10.99 12.25 23.24
CA LEU A 10 -11.85 13.07 22.38
C LEU A 10 -11.33 14.51 22.27
N THR A 11 -10.26 14.86 22.98
CA THR A 11 -9.80 16.24 23.12
C THR A 11 -8.88 16.62 21.96
N LEU A 12 -9.42 17.25 20.92
CA LEU A 12 -8.60 17.67 19.77
C LEU A 12 -7.74 18.91 20.04
N ARG A 13 -8.03 19.68 21.10
CA ARG A 13 -7.31 20.92 21.42
C ARG A 13 -7.05 21.06 22.93
N PRO A 14 -5.81 21.38 23.35
CA PRO A 14 -4.60 21.43 22.52
C PRO A 14 -4.24 20.04 21.97
N MET A 15 -3.76 19.99 20.71
CA MET A 15 -3.36 18.72 20.07
C MET A 15 -2.16 18.14 20.81
N LYS A 16 -2.22 16.85 21.14
CA LYS A 16 -1.10 16.12 21.73
C LYS A 16 -0.13 15.64 20.65
N TYR A 17 -0.65 15.25 19.48
CA TYR A 17 0.13 14.75 18.35
C TYR A 17 -0.17 15.53 17.07
N PRO A 18 0.26 16.80 16.99
CA PRO A 18 -0.03 17.65 15.83
C PRO A 18 0.47 17.07 14.50
N GLN A 19 1.54 16.28 14.53
CA GLN A 19 2.08 15.62 13.34
C GLN A 19 1.09 14.63 12.69
N PHE A 20 0.23 13.96 13.48
CA PHE A 20 -0.81 13.08 12.93
C PHE A 20 -1.90 13.90 12.20
N PHE A 21 -2.21 15.09 12.72
CA PHE A 21 -3.12 16.01 12.03
C PHE A 21 -2.49 16.60 10.75
N ASP A 22 -1.18 16.82 10.74
CA ASP A 22 -0.46 17.22 9.52
C ASP A 22 -0.54 16.13 8.45
N ARG A 23 -0.32 14.85 8.81
CA ARG A 23 -0.54 13.71 7.90
C ARG A 23 -1.94 13.69 7.32
N PHE A 24 -2.96 13.94 8.15
CA PHE A 24 -4.36 13.99 7.69
C PHE A 24 -4.58 15.08 6.64
N LYS A 25 -4.05 16.29 6.88
CA LYS A 25 -4.13 17.38 5.89
C LYS A 25 -3.37 17.06 4.61
N ASP A 26 -2.25 16.36 4.69
CA ASP A 26 -1.47 15.96 3.53
C ASP A 26 -2.22 14.90 2.70
N ALA A 27 -2.86 13.92 3.36
CA ALA A 27 -3.66 12.89 2.69
C ALA A 27 -4.86 13.49 1.94
N ILE A 28 -5.52 14.51 2.51
CA ILE A 28 -6.58 15.26 1.81
C ILE A 28 -6.08 15.83 0.48
N LYS A 29 -4.82 16.31 0.41
CA LYS A 29 -4.26 16.89 -0.83
C LYS A 29 -4.02 15.84 -1.92
N ASN A 30 -4.01 14.56 -1.56
CA ASN A 30 -3.83 13.44 -2.49
C ASN A 30 -5.14 12.90 -3.07
N THR A 31 -6.30 13.48 -2.76
CA THR A 31 -7.60 13.02 -3.27
C THR A 31 -7.63 12.85 -4.79
N TRP A 32 -8.08 11.68 -5.24
CA TRP A 32 -8.36 11.30 -6.62
C TRP A 32 -9.64 10.45 -6.69
N THR A 33 -10.25 10.32 -7.86
CA THR A 33 -11.39 9.41 -8.10
C THR A 33 -11.10 8.40 -9.21
N VAL A 34 -11.76 7.24 -9.14
CA VAL A 34 -11.53 6.12 -10.08
C VAL A 34 -11.86 6.51 -11.52
N GLU A 35 -12.83 7.41 -11.73
CA GLU A 35 -13.23 7.90 -13.04
C GLU A 35 -12.13 8.72 -13.74
N GLU A 36 -11.13 9.21 -13.01
CA GLU A 36 -9.99 9.91 -13.59
C GLU A 36 -8.97 8.94 -14.24
N VAL A 37 -9.07 7.63 -14.00
CA VAL A 37 -8.20 6.61 -14.61
C VAL A 37 -8.87 5.99 -15.85
N ASP A 38 -8.30 6.24 -17.03
CA ASP A 38 -8.77 5.62 -18.28
C ASP A 38 -8.06 4.30 -18.59
N LEU A 39 -8.66 3.19 -18.15
CA LEU A 39 -8.19 1.82 -18.42
C LEU A 39 -8.50 1.30 -19.83
N HIS A 40 -9.38 1.96 -20.59
CA HIS A 40 -9.73 1.48 -21.94
C HIS A 40 -8.57 1.65 -22.93
N THR A 41 -7.68 2.60 -22.64
CA THR A 41 -6.43 2.79 -23.39
C THR A 41 -5.55 1.54 -23.41
N ASP A 42 -5.67 0.69 -22.40
CA ASP A 42 -4.81 -0.49 -22.22
C ASP A 42 -5.33 -1.73 -22.94
N LEU A 43 -6.59 -1.75 -23.38
CA LEU A 43 -7.20 -2.91 -24.06
C LEU A 43 -6.45 -3.32 -25.33
N ALA A 44 -5.93 -2.33 -26.07
CA ALA A 44 -5.14 -2.59 -27.27
C ALA A 44 -3.78 -3.22 -26.94
N ASP A 45 -3.22 -2.92 -25.77
CA ASP A 45 -1.93 -3.46 -25.32
C ASP A 45 -2.09 -4.86 -24.76
N LEU A 46 -3.19 -5.15 -24.03
CA LEU A 46 -3.53 -6.50 -23.56
C LEU A 46 -3.52 -7.52 -24.71
N GLY A 47 -4.07 -7.15 -25.88
CA GLY A 47 -4.08 -8.00 -27.07
C GLY A 47 -2.70 -8.24 -27.72
N LYS A 48 -1.67 -7.48 -27.35
CA LYS A 48 -0.29 -7.61 -27.87
C LYS A 48 0.62 -8.39 -26.92
N LEU A 49 0.18 -8.64 -25.69
CA LEU A 49 0.99 -9.33 -24.68
C LEU A 49 1.28 -10.78 -25.13
N SER A 50 2.51 -11.21 -24.89
CA SER A 50 2.89 -12.63 -24.97
C SER A 50 2.15 -13.46 -23.90
N ALA A 51 2.12 -14.78 -24.06
CA ALA A 51 1.48 -15.68 -23.09
C ALA A 51 2.03 -15.49 -21.67
N ALA A 52 3.35 -15.31 -21.53
CA ALA A 52 3.99 -15.07 -20.24
C ALA A 52 3.57 -13.74 -19.60
N GLU A 53 3.43 -12.67 -20.41
CA GLU A 53 2.96 -11.37 -19.90
C GLU A 53 1.46 -11.38 -19.58
N GLN A 54 0.65 -12.10 -20.36
CA GLN A 54 -0.77 -12.30 -20.05
C GLN A 54 -0.94 -13.06 -18.73
N HIS A 55 -0.12 -14.08 -18.47
CA HIS A 55 -0.10 -14.79 -17.19
C HIS A 55 0.27 -13.88 -16.04
N LEU A 56 1.37 -13.11 -16.17
CA LEU A 56 1.79 -12.12 -15.18
C LEU A 56 0.66 -11.14 -14.86
N VAL A 57 0.04 -10.53 -15.89
CA VAL A 57 -1.04 -9.55 -15.69
C VAL A 57 -2.26 -10.20 -15.04
N SER A 58 -2.63 -11.41 -15.46
CA SER A 58 -3.76 -12.16 -14.88
C SER A 58 -3.55 -12.42 -13.39
N ARG A 59 -2.36 -12.91 -13.00
CA ARG A 59 -2.01 -13.15 -11.58
C ARG A 59 -1.98 -11.85 -10.78
N LEU A 60 -1.44 -10.78 -11.36
CA LEU A 60 -1.38 -9.47 -10.72
C LEU A 60 -2.77 -8.88 -10.45
N VAL A 61 -3.66 -8.92 -11.44
CA VAL A 61 -5.06 -8.48 -11.31
C VAL A 61 -5.81 -9.31 -10.26
N ALA A 62 -5.60 -10.64 -10.24
CA ALA A 62 -6.21 -11.53 -9.25
C ALA A 62 -5.75 -11.20 -7.81
N PHE A 63 -4.48 -10.84 -7.62
CA PHE A 63 -3.98 -10.40 -6.32
C PHE A 63 -4.64 -9.09 -5.85
N PHE A 64 -4.73 -8.09 -6.73
CA PHE A 64 -5.36 -6.81 -6.41
C PHE A 64 -6.85 -6.93 -6.05
N ALA A 65 -7.56 -7.93 -6.57
CA ALA A 65 -8.97 -8.15 -6.28
C ALA A 65 -9.28 -8.39 -4.78
N THR A 66 -8.27 -8.77 -3.98
CA THR A 66 -8.47 -9.19 -2.59
C THR A 66 -7.57 -8.50 -1.56
N GLY A 67 -6.41 -7.96 -1.98
CA GLY A 67 -5.40 -7.41 -1.08
C GLY A 67 -5.90 -6.28 -0.18
N ASP A 68 -6.43 -5.20 -0.76
CA ASP A 68 -6.81 -3.98 -0.03
C ASP A 68 -8.02 -4.19 0.88
N THR A 69 -8.88 -5.17 0.56
CA THR A 69 -9.98 -5.54 1.46
C THR A 69 -9.44 -6.13 2.78
N ILE A 70 -8.33 -6.87 2.76
CA ILE A 70 -7.69 -7.39 3.98
C ILE A 70 -7.11 -6.23 4.81
N VAL A 71 -6.46 -5.26 4.17
CA VAL A 71 -5.89 -4.06 4.82
C VAL A 71 -6.99 -3.23 5.46
N ALA A 72 -8.03 -2.87 4.71
CA ALA A 72 -9.17 -2.09 5.19
C ALA A 72 -9.83 -2.70 6.42
N ASN A 73 -10.01 -4.03 6.45
CA ASN A 73 -10.58 -4.72 7.59
C ASN A 73 -9.65 -4.64 8.82
N ASN A 74 -8.35 -4.90 8.67
CA ASN A 74 -7.41 -4.76 9.80
C ASN A 74 -7.34 -3.33 10.33
N LEU A 75 -7.38 -2.33 9.45
CA LEU A 75 -7.36 -0.91 9.81
C LEU A 75 -8.49 -0.55 10.79
N VAL A 76 -9.72 -0.96 10.47
CA VAL A 76 -10.92 -0.68 11.28
C VAL A 76 -10.91 -1.51 12.55
N LEU A 77 -10.62 -2.81 12.43
CA LEU A 77 -10.78 -3.75 13.53
C LEU A 77 -9.68 -3.63 14.58
N ASN A 78 -8.45 -3.28 14.17
CA ASN A 78 -7.28 -3.32 15.03
C ASN A 78 -6.64 -1.93 15.23
N LEU A 79 -6.28 -1.22 14.14
CA LEU A 79 -5.51 0.02 14.24
C LEU A 79 -6.32 1.16 14.88
N TYR A 80 -7.52 1.43 14.36
CA TYR A 80 -8.38 2.52 14.84
C TYR A 80 -8.76 2.38 16.32
N GLN A 81 -8.93 1.14 16.77
CA GLN A 81 -9.28 0.81 18.14
C GLN A 81 -8.17 1.21 19.13
N HIS A 82 -6.92 0.90 18.80
CA HIS A 82 -5.80 0.95 19.74
C HIS A 82 -4.94 2.21 19.65
N VAL A 83 -4.98 2.95 18.54
CA VAL A 83 -4.37 4.28 18.44
C VAL A 83 -5.28 5.29 19.14
N ASN A 84 -5.02 5.54 20.43
CA ASN A 84 -5.84 6.43 21.24
C ASN A 84 -5.41 7.90 21.10
N SER A 85 -5.57 8.42 19.90
CA SER A 85 -5.36 9.84 19.57
C SER A 85 -6.47 10.28 18.62
N PRO A 86 -7.18 11.38 18.91
CA PRO A 86 -8.21 11.87 18.01
C PRO A 86 -7.61 12.44 16.72
N GLU A 87 -6.37 12.97 16.74
CA GLU A 87 -5.63 13.36 15.53
C GLU A 87 -5.28 12.15 14.66
N GLY A 88 -4.79 11.06 15.28
CA GLY A 88 -4.51 9.80 14.59
C GLY A 88 -5.77 9.17 14.00
N ARG A 89 -6.90 9.21 14.72
CA ARG A 89 -8.18 8.71 14.21
C ARG A 89 -8.73 9.52 13.03
N LEU A 90 -8.45 10.82 12.94
CA LEU A 90 -8.76 11.60 11.73
C LEU A 90 -7.97 11.07 10.52
N TYR A 91 -6.68 10.81 10.69
CA TYR A 91 -5.86 10.20 9.64
C TYR A 91 -6.37 8.81 9.24
N LEU A 92 -6.59 7.92 10.21
CA LEU A 92 -7.06 6.56 9.94
C LEU A 92 -8.43 6.53 9.25
N SER A 93 -9.29 7.53 9.52
CA SER A 93 -10.56 7.69 8.79
C SER A 93 -10.34 8.05 7.32
N ARG A 94 -9.29 8.82 7.03
CA ARG A 94 -8.90 9.16 5.66
C ARG A 94 -8.27 7.97 4.95
N GLN A 95 -7.35 7.26 5.61
CA GLN A 95 -6.78 6.02 5.09
C GLN A 95 -7.90 5.01 4.74
N LEU A 96 -8.88 4.80 5.63
CA LEU A 96 -10.00 3.90 5.34
C LEU A 96 -10.77 4.26 4.07
N PHE A 97 -10.95 5.56 3.82
CA PHE A 97 -11.57 6.02 2.59
C PHE A 97 -10.67 5.75 1.36
N GLU A 98 -9.35 5.94 1.49
CA GLU A 98 -8.38 5.64 0.43
C GLU A 98 -8.41 4.15 0.08
N GLU A 99 -8.41 3.25 1.06
CA GLU A 99 -8.57 1.80 0.84
C GLU A 99 -9.86 1.47 0.05
N ALA A 100 -10.96 2.17 0.35
CA ALA A 100 -12.23 1.97 -0.37
C ALA A 100 -12.15 2.45 -1.83
N VAL A 101 -11.43 3.54 -2.10
CA VAL A 101 -11.14 4.02 -3.45
C VAL A 101 -10.24 3.04 -4.19
N HIS A 102 -9.25 2.43 -3.53
CA HIS A 102 -8.39 1.41 -4.12
C HIS A 102 -9.20 0.17 -4.50
N VAL A 103 -10.06 -0.32 -3.60
CA VAL A 103 -10.99 -1.42 -3.92
C VAL A 103 -11.87 -1.07 -5.14
N GLN A 104 -12.45 0.13 -5.18
CA GLN A 104 -13.24 0.58 -6.33
C GLN A 104 -12.41 0.61 -7.63
N PHE A 105 -11.15 1.05 -7.56
CA PHE A 105 -10.24 1.06 -8.69
C PHE A 105 -9.98 -0.35 -9.21
N TYR A 106 -9.71 -1.31 -8.33
CA TYR A 106 -9.48 -2.70 -8.73
C TYR A 106 -10.75 -3.39 -9.25
N LEU A 107 -11.94 -3.05 -8.74
CA LEU A 107 -13.20 -3.49 -9.33
C LEU A 107 -13.32 -3.03 -10.79
N ASN A 108 -13.07 -1.74 -11.05
CA ASN A 108 -13.08 -1.19 -12.41
C ASN A 108 -12.00 -1.83 -13.30
N LEU A 109 -10.83 -2.15 -12.73
CA LEU A 109 -9.76 -2.87 -13.42
C LEU A 109 -10.21 -4.27 -13.86
N LEU A 110 -10.78 -5.06 -12.95
CA LEU A 110 -11.28 -6.39 -13.29
C LEU A 110 -12.42 -6.33 -14.31
N ASP A 111 -13.36 -5.40 -14.17
CA ASP A 111 -14.46 -5.21 -15.12
C ASP A 111 -13.98 -4.87 -16.54
N THR A 112 -12.87 -4.12 -16.63
CA THR A 112 -12.28 -3.71 -17.92
C THR A 112 -11.40 -4.81 -18.52
N TYR A 113 -10.53 -5.44 -17.72
CA TYR A 113 -9.51 -6.37 -18.21
C TYR A 113 -10.03 -7.80 -18.37
N VAL A 114 -11.03 -8.19 -17.57
CA VAL A 114 -11.58 -9.54 -17.51
C VAL A 114 -13.08 -9.48 -17.83
N PRO A 115 -13.47 -9.31 -19.10
CA PRO A 115 -14.87 -9.15 -19.48
C PRO A 115 -15.69 -10.44 -19.29
N ASP A 116 -15.03 -11.61 -19.27
CA ASP A 116 -15.69 -12.89 -18.99
C ASP A 116 -16.05 -13.02 -17.50
N ALA A 117 -17.33 -13.26 -17.23
CA ALA A 117 -17.84 -13.24 -15.86
C ALA A 117 -17.31 -14.38 -14.99
N ASP A 118 -17.09 -15.57 -15.57
CA ASP A 118 -16.59 -16.73 -14.83
C ASP A 118 -15.10 -16.56 -14.49
N GLN A 119 -14.30 -16.05 -15.43
CA GLN A 119 -12.90 -15.70 -15.18
C GLN A 119 -12.77 -14.60 -14.13
N ARG A 120 -13.63 -13.58 -14.17
CA ARG A 120 -13.65 -12.51 -13.16
C ARG A 120 -14.03 -13.07 -11.78
N ALA A 121 -15.03 -13.96 -11.70
CA ALA A 121 -15.37 -14.63 -10.45
C ALA A 121 -14.21 -15.48 -9.91
N ALA A 122 -13.49 -16.19 -10.78
CA ALA A 122 -12.30 -16.93 -10.41
C ALA A 122 -11.17 -16.03 -9.90
N ALA A 123 -11.01 -14.83 -10.46
CA ALA A 123 -10.04 -13.83 -9.99
C ALA A 123 -10.40 -13.27 -8.60
N PHE A 124 -11.68 -13.07 -8.28
CA PHE A 124 -12.09 -12.72 -6.91
C PHE A 124 -11.89 -13.87 -5.91
N ALA A 125 -11.93 -15.12 -6.38
CA ALA A 125 -11.64 -16.31 -5.57
C ALA A 125 -10.14 -16.66 -5.53
N ALA A 126 -9.25 -15.72 -5.88
CA ALA A 126 -7.80 -15.93 -5.96
C ALA A 126 -7.17 -16.52 -4.68
N VAL A 127 -7.65 -16.09 -3.53
CA VAL A 127 -7.19 -16.60 -2.22
C VAL A 127 -7.48 -18.09 -2.07
N ASP A 128 -8.55 -18.60 -2.67
CA ASP A 128 -8.94 -20.01 -2.56
C ASP A 128 -8.30 -20.89 -3.64
N ASN A 129 -7.98 -20.33 -4.81
CA ASN A 129 -7.59 -21.11 -6.00
C ASN A 129 -6.15 -20.85 -6.50
N ILE A 130 -5.43 -19.85 -5.98
CA ILE A 130 -4.03 -19.55 -6.35
C ILE A 130 -3.15 -19.73 -5.10
N PRO A 131 -2.30 -20.78 -5.03
CA PRO A 131 -1.52 -21.09 -3.83
C PRO A 131 -0.60 -19.96 -3.37
N SER A 132 0.02 -19.23 -4.29
CA SER A 132 0.91 -18.11 -3.97
C SER A 132 0.17 -16.92 -3.32
N ILE A 133 -1.08 -16.66 -3.73
CA ILE A 133 -1.96 -15.65 -3.15
C ILE A 133 -2.53 -16.14 -1.82
N ALA A 134 -2.94 -17.40 -1.73
CA ALA A 134 -3.39 -18.03 -0.49
C ALA A 134 -2.32 -17.89 0.61
N ARG A 135 -1.05 -18.14 0.27
CA ARG A 135 0.07 -18.01 1.21
C ARG A 135 0.27 -16.59 1.72
N LYS A 136 0.12 -15.57 0.87
CA LYS A 136 0.14 -14.16 1.27
C LYS A 136 -1.03 -13.84 2.20
N ALA A 137 -2.24 -14.32 1.89
CA ALA A 137 -3.41 -14.14 2.73
C ALA A 137 -3.25 -14.82 4.12
N GLU A 138 -2.72 -16.05 4.17
CA GLU A 138 -2.39 -16.74 5.43
C GLU A 138 -1.43 -15.93 6.30
N PHE A 139 -0.40 -15.33 5.69
CA PHE A 139 0.52 -14.43 6.39
C PHE A 139 -0.24 -13.24 7.00
N CYS A 140 -1.11 -12.58 6.23
CA CYS A 140 -1.92 -11.47 6.74
C CYS A 140 -2.83 -11.91 7.89
N PHE A 141 -3.56 -13.03 7.74
CA PHE A 141 -4.50 -13.52 8.75
C PHE A 141 -3.81 -13.91 10.05
N LYS A 142 -2.61 -14.52 10.00
CA LYS A 142 -1.79 -14.79 11.20
C LYS A 142 -1.60 -13.55 12.06
N TRP A 143 -1.36 -12.39 11.45
CA TRP A 143 -1.14 -11.13 12.17
C TRP A 143 -2.44 -10.44 12.57
N ILE A 144 -3.50 -10.50 11.76
CA ILE A 144 -4.84 -10.03 12.14
C ILE A 144 -5.32 -10.79 13.38
N ASP A 145 -5.31 -12.12 13.33
CA ASP A 145 -5.82 -13.01 14.36
C ASP A 145 -5.02 -12.89 15.67
N SER A 146 -3.76 -12.46 15.60
CA SER A 146 -2.90 -12.27 16.77
C SER A 146 -3.46 -11.26 17.80
N ILE A 147 -4.32 -10.34 17.34
CA ILE A 147 -4.95 -9.30 18.16
C ILE A 147 -6.46 -9.13 17.94
N PHE A 148 -7.09 -9.91 17.05
CA PHE A 148 -8.51 -9.74 16.67
C PHE A 148 -9.50 -9.71 17.85
N GLU A 149 -9.31 -10.57 18.86
CA GLU A 149 -10.17 -10.62 20.06
C GLU A 149 -9.79 -9.59 21.14
N MET A 150 -8.68 -8.86 20.94
CA MET A 150 -8.15 -7.91 21.92
C MET A 150 -8.92 -6.61 21.87
N ARG A 151 -9.66 -6.28 22.93
CA ARG A 151 -10.42 -5.02 23.02
C ARG A 151 -9.68 -3.87 23.69
N THR A 152 -8.73 -4.19 24.56
CA THR A 152 -7.97 -3.23 25.37
C THR A 152 -6.51 -3.66 25.44
N LEU A 153 -5.59 -2.68 25.50
CA LEU A 153 -4.15 -2.92 25.71
C LEU A 153 -3.82 -2.79 27.21
N GLU A 154 -4.03 -3.86 27.96
CA GLU A 154 -3.92 -3.84 29.43
C GLU A 154 -2.52 -4.19 29.93
N SER A 155 -1.77 -4.97 29.15
CA SER A 155 -0.42 -5.40 29.48
C SER A 155 0.62 -4.94 28.46
N ARG A 156 1.89 -4.98 28.89
CA ARG A 156 3.03 -4.74 28.00
C ARG A 156 3.06 -5.74 26.83
N ALA A 157 2.62 -6.98 27.06
CA ALA A 157 2.55 -8.00 26.02
C ALA A 157 1.50 -7.65 24.96
N ASP A 158 0.35 -7.10 25.37
CA ASP A 158 -0.70 -6.66 24.44
C ASP A 158 -0.21 -5.52 23.57
N ARG A 159 0.46 -4.52 24.18
CA ARG A 159 1.07 -3.40 23.46
C ARG A 159 2.10 -3.89 22.43
N LYS A 160 2.95 -4.87 22.77
CA LYS A 160 3.89 -5.46 21.81
C LYS A 160 3.18 -6.18 20.66
N LYS A 161 2.15 -6.98 20.93
CA LYS A 161 1.37 -7.65 19.87
C LYS A 161 0.72 -6.64 18.92
N PHE A 162 0.13 -5.58 19.47
CA PHE A 162 -0.40 -4.49 18.66
C PHE A 162 0.67 -3.83 17.79
N LEU A 163 1.83 -3.50 18.36
CA LEU A 163 2.94 -2.92 17.59
C LEU A 163 3.44 -3.85 16.48
N LEU A 164 3.52 -5.17 16.73
CA LEU A 164 3.91 -6.13 15.71
C LEU A 164 2.85 -6.22 14.59
N ASN A 165 1.56 -6.21 14.91
CA ASN A 165 0.51 -6.14 13.88
C ASN A 165 0.63 -4.85 13.06
N LEU A 166 0.77 -3.69 13.71
CA LEU A 166 0.95 -2.40 13.04
C LEU A 166 2.18 -2.41 12.11
N ILE A 167 3.32 -2.92 12.59
CA ILE A 167 4.55 -3.03 11.80
C ILE A 167 4.37 -4.02 10.65
N CYS A 168 3.65 -5.13 10.84
CA CYS A 168 3.37 -6.08 9.77
C CYS A 168 2.61 -5.42 8.62
N PHE A 169 1.51 -4.73 8.91
CA PHE A 169 0.69 -4.09 7.88
C PHE A 169 1.47 -2.99 7.15
N ALA A 170 2.20 -2.15 7.89
CA ALA A 170 2.98 -1.07 7.29
C ALA A 170 4.22 -1.57 6.52
N ALA A 171 5.04 -2.44 7.11
CA ALA A 171 6.33 -2.82 6.53
C ALA A 171 6.25 -4.00 5.56
N CYS A 172 5.34 -4.95 5.80
CA CYS A 172 5.24 -6.17 5.01
C CYS A 172 4.12 -6.09 3.96
N ILE A 173 2.92 -5.67 4.34
CA ILE A 173 1.78 -5.71 3.42
C ILE A 173 1.83 -4.50 2.48
N GLU A 174 1.63 -3.30 3.03
CA GLU A 174 1.71 -2.04 2.26
C GLU A 174 3.14 -1.80 1.77
N GLY A 175 4.14 -2.06 2.63
CA GLY A 175 5.53 -1.73 2.36
C GLY A 175 6.35 -2.74 1.58
N LEU A 176 5.87 -3.97 1.36
CA LEU A 176 6.61 -5.00 0.62
C LEU A 176 5.74 -5.74 -0.40
N PHE A 177 4.57 -6.27 -0.03
CA PHE A 177 3.69 -6.95 -0.99
C PHE A 177 3.18 -6.01 -2.09
N PHE A 178 2.69 -4.82 -1.72
CA PHE A 178 2.24 -3.84 -2.71
C PHE A 178 3.42 -3.27 -3.50
N TYR A 179 4.56 -3.02 -2.86
CA TYR A 179 5.78 -2.57 -3.56
C TYR A 179 6.32 -3.60 -4.55
N GLY A 180 6.16 -4.90 -4.28
CA GLY A 180 6.42 -5.97 -5.23
C GLY A 180 5.45 -5.92 -6.42
N ALA A 181 4.15 -5.79 -6.14
CA ALA A 181 3.11 -5.63 -7.17
C ALA A 181 3.37 -4.42 -8.09
N PHE A 182 3.77 -3.28 -7.51
CA PHE A 182 4.08 -2.05 -8.23
C PHE A 182 5.28 -2.22 -9.17
N ALA A 183 6.29 -3.01 -8.79
CA ALA A 183 7.43 -3.28 -9.67
C ALA A 183 7.02 -3.95 -10.98
N TYR A 184 6.05 -4.87 -10.96
CA TYR A 184 5.51 -5.49 -12.18
C TYR A 184 4.76 -4.49 -13.06
N VAL A 185 3.94 -3.61 -12.46
CA VAL A 185 3.21 -2.57 -13.20
C VAL A 185 4.20 -1.61 -13.87
N TYR A 186 5.19 -1.13 -13.12
CA TYR A 186 6.18 -0.19 -13.65
C TYR A 186 7.14 -0.82 -14.66
N PHE A 187 7.42 -2.12 -14.54
CA PHE A 187 8.09 -2.87 -15.57
C PHE A 187 7.32 -2.85 -16.89
N LEU A 188 6.02 -3.14 -16.88
CA LEU A 188 5.18 -3.07 -18.09
C LEU A 188 5.12 -1.65 -18.66
N ARG A 189 4.97 -0.64 -17.80
CA ARG A 189 5.03 0.78 -18.19
C ARG A 189 6.35 1.15 -18.86
N SER A 190 7.48 0.67 -18.33
CA SER A 190 8.82 0.95 -18.89
C SER A 190 8.98 0.43 -20.32
N ARG A 191 8.13 -0.53 -20.72
CA ARG A 191 8.05 -1.10 -22.06
C ARG A 191 6.99 -0.45 -22.94
N GLY A 192 6.34 0.60 -22.46
CA GLY A 192 5.28 1.32 -23.15
C GLY A 192 3.96 0.56 -23.21
N LEU A 193 3.67 -0.25 -22.19
CA LEU A 193 2.44 -1.03 -22.07
C LEU A 193 1.65 -0.61 -20.83
N LEU A 194 0.31 -0.71 -20.92
CA LEU A 194 -0.62 -0.56 -19.80
C LEU A 194 -0.48 0.77 -19.05
N HIS A 195 -0.56 1.88 -19.80
CA HIS A 195 -0.41 3.22 -19.26
C HIS A 195 -1.55 3.64 -18.31
N GLY A 196 -2.77 3.15 -18.54
CA GLY A 196 -3.91 3.37 -17.67
C GLY A 196 -3.69 2.73 -16.30
N LEU A 197 -3.35 1.44 -16.27
CA LEU A 197 -3.01 0.71 -15.06
C LEU A 197 -1.87 1.40 -14.31
N ALA A 198 -0.79 1.76 -15.00
CA ALA A 198 0.33 2.42 -14.36
C ALA A 198 -0.02 3.81 -13.80
N SER A 199 -0.97 4.52 -14.41
CA SER A 199 -1.45 5.82 -13.91
C SER A 199 -2.26 5.66 -12.62
N GLY A 200 -3.19 4.71 -12.57
CA GLY A 200 -3.93 4.37 -11.35
C GLY A 200 -3.01 3.86 -10.25
N THR A 201 -2.06 2.97 -10.58
CA THR A 201 -1.06 2.47 -9.62
C THR A 201 -0.18 3.59 -9.05
N ASN A 202 0.15 4.65 -9.80
CA ASN A 202 0.87 5.80 -9.22
C ASN A 202 0.07 6.50 -8.11
N TRP A 203 -1.25 6.55 -8.22
CA TRP A 203 -2.08 7.20 -7.20
C TRP A 203 -2.22 6.32 -5.97
N VAL A 204 -2.44 5.02 -6.16
CA VAL A 204 -2.37 4.04 -5.07
C VAL A 204 -1.01 4.09 -4.37
N PHE A 205 0.10 4.07 -5.12
CA PHE A 205 1.46 4.13 -4.55
C PHE A 205 1.67 5.35 -3.64
N ARG A 206 1.14 6.52 -4.04
CA ARG A 206 1.23 7.75 -3.23
C ARG A 206 0.45 7.63 -1.93
N ASP A 207 -0.71 7.01 -1.97
CA ASP A 207 -1.53 6.76 -0.77
C ASP A 207 -0.82 5.76 0.15
N GLU A 208 -0.36 4.62 -0.38
CA GLU A 208 0.39 3.61 0.39
C GLU A 208 1.66 4.17 1.04
N SER A 209 2.35 5.08 0.35
CA SER A 209 3.52 5.77 0.90
C SER A 209 3.15 6.64 2.10
N MET A 210 1.96 7.24 2.11
CA MET A 210 1.44 7.98 3.25
C MET A 210 0.97 7.06 4.38
N HIS A 211 0.27 5.97 4.05
CA HIS A 211 -0.21 4.96 5.01
C HIS A 211 0.95 4.43 5.86
N MET A 212 2.01 3.97 5.21
CA MET A 212 3.26 3.57 5.86
C MET A 212 3.87 4.68 6.71
N ALA A 213 3.99 5.90 6.17
CA ALA A 213 4.62 7.01 6.87
C ALA A 213 3.87 7.35 8.18
N PHE A 214 2.53 7.30 8.17
CA PHE A 214 1.75 7.47 9.38
C PHE A 214 1.96 6.30 10.37
N ALA A 215 1.93 5.06 9.90
CA ALA A 215 2.15 3.90 10.76
C ALA A 215 3.53 3.94 11.44
N PHE A 216 4.58 4.34 10.72
CA PHE A 216 5.91 4.53 11.29
C PHE A 216 5.96 5.72 12.26
N ASP A 217 5.24 6.82 12.01
CA ASP A 217 5.13 7.92 12.99
C ASP A 217 4.46 7.46 14.30
N VAL A 218 3.48 6.55 14.22
CA VAL A 218 2.87 5.90 15.40
C VAL A 218 3.92 5.06 16.12
N VAL A 219 4.63 4.17 15.43
CA VAL A 219 5.71 3.34 16.02
C VAL A 219 6.77 4.20 16.70
N ASP A 220 7.22 5.27 16.06
CA ASP A 220 8.22 6.20 16.61
C ASP A 220 7.69 6.96 17.84
N THR A 221 6.42 7.34 17.82
CA THR A 221 5.76 7.97 18.97
C THR A 221 5.73 7.02 20.16
N VAL A 222 5.32 5.77 19.94
CA VAL A 222 5.33 4.74 21.00
C VAL A 222 6.75 4.45 21.46
N ARG A 223 7.75 4.42 20.57
CA ARG A 223 9.16 4.23 20.95
C ARG A 223 9.67 5.32 21.89
N ARG A 224 9.22 6.57 21.71
CA ARG A 224 9.57 7.68 22.59
C ARG A 224 8.84 7.63 23.93
N GLU A 225 7.57 7.25 23.93
CA GLU A 225 6.75 7.21 25.15
C GLU A 225 7.01 5.96 26.00
N GLU A 226 7.31 4.82 25.37
CA GLU A 226 7.44 3.50 25.98
C GLU A 226 8.65 2.73 25.40
N PRO A 227 9.89 3.23 25.57
CA PRO A 227 11.09 2.70 24.90
C PRO A 227 11.36 1.23 25.23
N ASP A 228 10.97 0.79 26.42
CA ASP A 228 11.14 -0.59 26.86
C ASP A 228 10.41 -1.58 25.92
N LEU A 229 9.33 -1.19 25.22
CA LEU A 229 8.64 -2.08 24.27
C LEU A 229 9.55 -2.57 23.14
N PHE A 230 10.62 -1.84 22.82
CA PHE A 230 11.54 -2.08 21.71
C PHE A 230 12.82 -2.80 22.17
N ASP A 231 12.64 -3.90 22.90
CA ASP A 231 13.74 -4.78 23.33
C ASP A 231 14.21 -5.71 22.22
N GLU A 232 15.25 -6.50 22.50
CA GLU A 232 15.86 -7.40 21.52
C GLU A 232 14.86 -8.39 20.93
N GLN A 233 13.95 -8.90 21.75
CA GLN A 233 12.90 -9.81 21.31
C GLN A 233 11.99 -9.15 20.25
N MET A 234 11.57 -7.89 20.46
CA MET A 234 10.79 -7.15 19.47
C MET A 234 11.57 -6.98 18.15
N ARG A 235 12.88 -6.71 18.24
CA ARG A 235 13.75 -6.55 17.05
C ARG A 235 13.86 -7.86 16.26
N GLU A 236 14.10 -8.97 16.94
CA GLU A 236 14.15 -10.30 16.32
C GLU A 236 12.81 -10.65 15.65
N GLN A 237 11.69 -10.42 16.33
CA GLN A 237 10.36 -10.70 15.77
C GLN A 237 10.06 -9.88 14.51
N VAL A 238 10.49 -8.61 14.44
CA VAL A 238 10.35 -7.78 13.24
C VAL A 238 11.22 -8.31 12.09
N ARG A 239 12.45 -8.76 12.39
CA ARG A 239 13.33 -9.37 11.38
C ARG A 239 12.71 -10.65 10.82
N ASP A 240 12.28 -11.57 11.68
CA ASP A 240 11.67 -12.84 11.27
C ASP A 240 10.40 -12.61 10.44
N MET A 241 9.58 -11.63 10.84
CA MET A 241 8.37 -11.23 10.12
C MET A 241 8.69 -10.75 8.69
N LEU A 242 9.68 -9.86 8.53
CA LEU A 242 10.09 -9.37 7.21
C LEU A 242 10.72 -10.47 6.35
N ALA A 243 11.50 -11.37 6.96
CA ALA A 243 12.05 -12.52 6.25
C ALA A 243 10.95 -13.46 5.73
N GLU A 244 9.93 -13.75 6.56
CA GLU A 244 8.77 -14.53 6.14
C GLU A 244 7.99 -13.83 5.01
N ALA A 245 7.80 -12.51 5.10
CA ALA A 245 7.15 -11.73 4.05
C ALA A 245 7.93 -11.76 2.73
N VAL A 246 9.26 -11.64 2.77
CA VAL A 246 10.10 -11.77 1.57
C VAL A 246 9.90 -13.14 0.92
N GLU A 247 9.86 -14.23 1.68
CA GLU A 247 9.64 -15.56 1.10
C GLU A 247 8.23 -15.74 0.52
N CYS A 248 7.20 -15.19 1.17
CA CYS A 248 5.84 -15.16 0.60
C CYS A 248 5.83 -14.46 -0.76
N GLU A 249 6.51 -13.31 -0.86
CA GLU A 249 6.49 -12.53 -2.10
C GLU A 249 7.40 -13.12 -3.19
N VAL A 250 8.48 -13.81 -2.83
CA VAL A 250 9.27 -14.55 -3.81
C VAL A 250 8.48 -15.73 -4.38
N GLN A 251 7.70 -16.45 -3.58
CA GLN A 251 6.82 -17.51 -4.10
C GLN A 251 5.79 -16.95 -5.08
N PHE A 252 5.26 -15.77 -4.80
CA PHE A 252 4.38 -15.06 -5.74
C PHE A 252 5.12 -14.63 -7.01
N ALA A 253 6.35 -14.14 -6.90
CA ALA A 253 7.19 -13.82 -8.06
C ALA A 253 7.50 -15.04 -8.93
N GLU A 254 7.74 -16.20 -8.32
CA GLU A 254 7.97 -17.46 -9.03
C GLU A 254 6.73 -17.90 -9.82
N ASP A 255 5.51 -17.74 -9.26
CA ASP A 255 4.24 -17.99 -9.97
C ASP A 255 4.04 -17.00 -11.13
N LEU A 256 4.20 -15.70 -10.87
CA LEU A 256 4.00 -14.66 -11.90
C LEU A 256 4.94 -14.82 -13.10
N LEU A 257 6.16 -15.29 -12.86
CA LEU A 257 7.23 -15.36 -13.84
C LEU A 257 7.48 -16.79 -14.36
N GLU A 258 6.63 -17.77 -14.01
CA GLU A 258 6.84 -19.18 -14.31
C GLU A 258 7.01 -19.49 -15.81
N GLN A 259 6.37 -18.68 -16.66
CA GLN A 259 6.41 -18.83 -18.12
C GLN A 259 7.60 -18.10 -18.77
N GLY A 260 8.43 -17.40 -17.98
CA GLY A 260 9.57 -16.63 -18.44
C GLY A 260 9.18 -15.30 -19.09
N VAL A 261 9.33 -14.20 -18.35
CA VAL A 261 9.09 -12.84 -18.85
C VAL A 261 10.42 -12.18 -19.21
N SER A 262 10.58 -11.78 -20.47
CA SER A 262 11.82 -11.15 -20.94
C SER A 262 12.08 -9.82 -20.21
N GLY A 263 13.21 -9.71 -19.53
CA GLY A 263 13.62 -8.49 -18.80
C GLY A 263 13.27 -8.46 -17.32
N MET A 264 12.69 -9.54 -16.77
CA MET A 264 12.44 -9.67 -15.33
C MET A 264 12.53 -11.14 -14.90
N SER A 265 13.32 -11.43 -13.87
CA SER A 265 13.48 -12.79 -13.34
C SER A 265 13.08 -12.88 -11.85
N PRO A 266 12.72 -14.08 -11.36
CA PRO A 266 12.51 -14.30 -9.92
C PRO A 266 13.72 -13.94 -9.07
N ALA A 267 14.94 -14.09 -9.61
CA ALA A 267 16.17 -13.72 -8.93
C ALA A 267 16.27 -12.19 -8.75
N ASP A 268 15.98 -11.42 -9.80
CA ASP A 268 15.97 -9.95 -9.71
C ASP A 268 14.86 -9.48 -8.76
N MET A 269 13.67 -10.09 -8.83
CA MET A 269 12.59 -9.79 -7.90
C MET A 269 12.97 -10.08 -6.45
N ARG A 270 13.65 -11.20 -6.17
CA ARG A 270 14.16 -11.50 -4.83
C ARG A 270 15.16 -10.44 -4.34
N GLU A 271 16.11 -10.04 -5.17
CA GLU A 271 17.09 -9.00 -4.81
C GLU A 271 16.39 -7.67 -4.51
N TYR A 272 15.40 -7.28 -5.33
CA TYR A 272 14.58 -6.09 -5.11
C TYR A 272 13.77 -6.18 -3.80
N LEU A 273 13.11 -7.30 -3.51
CA LEU A 273 12.31 -7.48 -2.31
C LEU A 273 13.17 -7.41 -1.04
N GLN A 274 14.37 -8.00 -1.08
CA GLN A 274 15.36 -7.90 -0.01
C GLN A 274 15.84 -6.46 0.19
N HIS A 275 16.08 -5.73 -0.90
CA HIS A 275 16.42 -4.30 -0.84
C HIS A 275 15.30 -3.47 -0.19
N VAL A 276 14.04 -3.73 -0.55
CA VAL A 276 12.87 -3.09 0.06
C VAL A 276 12.78 -3.43 1.55
N ALA A 277 12.95 -4.70 1.93
CA ALA A 277 12.93 -5.14 3.32
C ALA A 277 13.99 -4.42 4.17
N ASP A 278 15.22 -4.29 3.66
CA ASP A 278 16.30 -3.56 4.34
C ASP A 278 15.96 -2.08 4.52
N ARG A 279 15.31 -1.45 3.54
CA ARG A 279 14.83 -0.07 3.70
C ARG A 279 13.76 0.04 4.79
N ARG A 280 12.87 -0.94 4.95
CA ARG A 280 11.88 -0.96 6.04
C ARG A 280 12.55 -1.15 7.40
N LEU A 281 13.53 -2.03 7.50
CA LEU A 281 14.36 -2.20 8.71
C LEU A 281 15.04 -0.89 9.10
N ALA A 282 15.66 -0.20 8.13
CA ALA A 282 16.34 1.07 8.37
C ALA A 282 15.38 2.16 8.89
N VAL A 283 14.17 2.27 8.33
CA VAL A 283 13.13 3.20 8.84
C VAL A 283 12.73 2.86 10.28
N LEU A 284 12.69 1.58 10.64
CA LEU A 284 12.42 1.11 11.99
C LEU A 284 13.63 1.22 12.94
N GLY A 285 14.77 1.74 12.46
CA GLY A 285 16.01 1.88 13.24
C GLY A 285 16.73 0.54 13.50
N LEU A 286 16.53 -0.44 12.61
CA LEU A 286 17.16 -1.76 12.66
C LEU A 286 18.21 -1.89 11.57
N GLU A 287 19.29 -2.62 11.87
CA GLU A 287 20.34 -2.94 10.89
C GLU A 287 19.78 -3.75 9.72
N PRO A 288 20.30 -3.58 8.50
CA PRO A 288 19.87 -4.38 7.35
C PRO A 288 20.09 -5.88 7.57
N MET A 289 19.36 -6.70 6.82
CA MET A 289 19.46 -8.16 6.83
C MET A 289 20.20 -8.70 5.60
N TYR A 290 20.00 -8.10 4.43
CA TYR A 290 20.44 -8.69 3.17
C TYR A 290 21.59 -7.93 2.50
N ASP A 291 21.69 -6.60 2.72
CA ASP A 291 22.59 -5.69 2.02
C ASP A 291 22.41 -5.73 0.49
N SER A 292 21.16 -5.94 0.05
CA SER A 292 20.78 -6.06 -1.36
C SER A 292 20.60 -4.71 -2.04
N LYS A 293 20.89 -4.65 -3.34
CA LYS A 293 20.71 -3.45 -4.17
C LYS A 293 19.37 -3.47 -4.88
N ASN A 294 18.93 -2.33 -5.39
CA ASN A 294 17.79 -2.29 -6.30
C ASN A 294 18.24 -2.68 -7.73
N PRO A 295 17.80 -3.82 -8.29
CA PRO A 295 18.13 -4.20 -9.66
C PRO A 295 17.28 -3.46 -10.70
N PHE A 296 16.20 -2.77 -10.30
CA PHE A 296 15.24 -2.14 -11.18
C PHE A 296 15.41 -0.62 -11.24
N ALA A 297 16.20 -0.14 -12.22
CA ALA A 297 16.41 1.29 -12.44
C ALA A 297 15.10 2.08 -12.68
N PHE A 298 14.06 1.43 -13.22
CA PHE A 298 12.75 2.09 -13.40
C PHE A 298 12.03 2.37 -12.07
N MET A 299 12.34 1.64 -11.00
CA MET A 299 11.82 1.90 -9.66
C MET A 299 12.50 3.12 -9.02
N GLU A 300 13.80 3.32 -9.23
CA GLU A 300 14.50 4.52 -8.72
C GLU A 300 13.91 5.81 -9.30
N LEU A 301 13.47 5.77 -10.56
CA LEU A 301 12.83 6.91 -11.22
C LEU A 301 11.47 7.26 -10.61
N GLN A 302 10.72 6.27 -10.10
CA GLN A 302 9.44 6.54 -9.43
C GLN A 302 9.67 7.20 -8.08
N ASP A 303 10.58 6.65 -7.25
CA ASP A 303 10.95 7.22 -5.94
C ASP A 303 11.32 8.73 -6.05
N VAL A 304 12.01 9.13 -7.12
CA VAL A 304 12.42 10.53 -7.37
C VAL A 304 11.29 11.39 -7.91
N GLN A 305 10.48 10.88 -8.86
CA GLN A 305 9.36 11.64 -9.44
C GLN A 305 8.30 11.95 -8.39
N GLU A 306 8.08 11.09 -7.41
CA GLU A 306 7.11 11.33 -6.36
C GLU A 306 7.53 12.41 -5.36
N LEU A 307 8.80 12.41 -4.95
CA LEU A 307 9.34 13.51 -4.14
C LEU A 307 9.11 14.86 -4.83
N SER A 308 9.26 14.94 -6.16
CA SER A 308 8.98 16.17 -6.91
C SER A 308 7.48 16.49 -7.04
N ASN A 309 6.64 15.49 -7.33
CA ASN A 309 5.19 15.68 -7.47
C ASN A 309 4.49 16.03 -6.14
N PHE A 310 5.04 15.57 -5.00
CA PHE A 310 4.55 15.89 -3.65
C PHE A 310 4.65 17.39 -3.33
N PHE A 311 5.61 18.11 -3.92
CA PHE A 311 5.81 19.55 -3.69
C PHE A 311 5.30 20.45 -4.83
N GLU A 312 5.17 19.96 -6.08
CA GLU A 312 5.10 20.85 -7.24
C GLU A 312 3.74 20.96 -7.97
N ARG A 313 2.84 19.96 -7.95
CA ARG A 313 1.67 19.99 -8.85
C ARG A 313 0.33 20.23 -8.16
N ARG A 314 0.05 21.51 -7.88
CA ARG A 314 -1.31 22.03 -7.64
C ARG A 314 -1.88 22.88 -8.78
N VAL A 315 -1.11 23.17 -9.84
CA VAL A 315 -1.42 24.31 -10.72
C VAL A 315 -2.06 23.94 -12.08
N SER A 316 -2.00 22.68 -12.54
CA SER A 316 -2.42 22.36 -13.92
C SER A 316 -3.78 21.69 -14.10
N ALA A 317 -4.38 21.10 -13.05
CA ALA A 317 -5.63 20.32 -13.19
C ALA A 317 -6.93 21.14 -13.06
N TYR A 318 -6.90 22.32 -12.41
CA TYR A 318 -8.10 23.13 -12.16
C TYR A 318 -8.42 24.17 -13.25
N GLN A 319 -7.72 24.17 -14.38
CA GLN A 319 -7.96 25.13 -15.46
C GLN A 319 -8.80 24.53 -16.60
N VAL A 320 -9.96 23.96 -16.26
CA VAL A 320 -11.03 23.72 -17.25
C VAL A 320 -12.37 24.06 -16.62
N GLY A 321 -13.01 25.12 -17.10
CA GLY A 321 -14.44 25.34 -16.82
C GLY A 321 -14.92 26.74 -16.45
N VAL A 322 -14.22 27.83 -16.81
CA VAL A 322 -14.89 29.14 -16.98
C VAL A 322 -14.98 29.42 -18.47
N THR A 323 -16.00 28.86 -19.11
CA THR A 323 -16.47 29.32 -20.42
C THR A 323 -17.13 30.68 -20.24
N GLY A 324 -16.31 31.72 -20.14
CA GLY A 324 -16.76 33.10 -20.24
C GLY A 324 -17.32 33.35 -21.63
N THR A 325 -18.64 33.49 -21.76
CA THR A 325 -19.22 34.15 -22.92
C THR A 325 -19.02 35.64 -22.73
N VAL A 326 -17.93 36.16 -23.30
CA VAL A 326 -17.73 37.61 -23.43
C VAL A 326 -18.71 38.10 -24.49
N ARG A 327 -19.81 38.72 -24.04
CA ARG A 327 -20.62 39.59 -24.90
C ARG A 327 -19.99 40.98 -24.85
N PHE A 328 -19.44 41.41 -25.97
CA PHE A 328 -19.33 42.82 -26.29
C PHE A 328 -20.68 43.25 -26.85
N ASP A 329 -21.18 44.37 -26.34
CA ASP A 329 -22.31 45.23 -26.75
C ASP A 329 -22.88 45.80 -25.44
N ASP A 330 -23.10 47.09 -25.18
CA ASP A 330 -22.77 48.37 -25.81
C ASP A 330 -23.25 49.45 -24.79
N ASP A 331 -22.66 50.64 -24.88
CA ASP A 331 -23.09 51.92 -24.29
C ASP A 331 -22.87 52.27 -22.80
N PHE A 332 -22.42 53.52 -22.66
CA PHE A 332 -21.70 54.26 -21.61
C PHE A 332 -22.29 54.33 -20.19
#